data_AF-A0A6A6MGD1-F1
#
_entry.id   AF-A0A6A6MGD1-F1
#
_cell.length_a   1.000
_cell.length_b   1.000
_cell.length_c   1.000
_cell.angle_alpha   90.00
_cell.angle_beta   90.00
_cell.angle_gamma   90.00
#
_symmetry.space_group_name_H-M   'P 1'
#
loop_
_entity.id
_entity.type
_entity.pdbx_description
1 polymer ?
#
loop_
_entity_poly.entity_id
_entity_poly.type
_entity_poly.pdbx_seq_one_letter_code
_entity_poly.pdbx_strand_id
1 'polypeptide(L)'
;MMRSLWIQILATSFEAVAQQVFGNGSIPSMTGFVEQALTMSQNLSETVMKGFRPESVPVYATLVKEFAVFDRWFSSIPGPTQPNRLFVYSATSHGSTSHVKKQLAKGYPQKTIFDSLHENDARNGKLPSLTVIEPRYFDLKGMPANDDHPSHDVANGQKLVKEVYEALRSSPQWNETLFVITYDEHGGFYDHVETPYVNVPNPDGNTGPAPYFFKFDRLGVRVPTIMVSLGSKKALGPYPNSEFEHSSVPATIKKMFNLSSNFLTHRDAWAGTFERVVGELHLPGLTAQVLIPFLKLSMTLPDVAPLRSTEAKEDSNLSEFQSELVQLAAVLNGDHFLSSFPDRMSKKMSVQKLMST
;
A
#
# COMPACT_ATOMS: atom_id res chain seq x y z
N MET A 1 3.50 -8.39 -18.39
CA MET A 1 3.90 -9.68 -17.76
C MET A 1 4.66 -9.32 -16.50
N MET A 2 4.00 -9.35 -15.35
CA MET A 2 4.58 -8.97 -14.05
C MET A 2 5.63 -10.03 -13.69
N ARG A 3 6.92 -9.67 -13.70
CA ARG A 3 8.03 -10.63 -13.56
C ARG A 3 8.56 -10.77 -12.13
N SER A 4 7.95 -10.10 -11.17
CA SER A 4 8.38 -10.17 -9.76
C SER A 4 7.39 -9.41 -8.87
N LEU A 5 7.10 -10.00 -7.70
CA LEU A 5 6.54 -9.31 -6.55
C LEU A 5 7.71 -8.84 -5.68
N TRP A 6 7.63 -7.64 -5.10
CA TRP A 6 8.69 -7.01 -4.31
C TRP A 6 8.14 -6.60 -2.94
N ILE A 7 8.93 -6.85 -1.90
CA ILE A 7 8.51 -6.85 -0.48
C ILE A 7 9.78 -6.51 0.32
N GLN A 8 9.78 -5.39 1.10
CA GLN A 8 10.79 -4.42 1.66
C GLN A 8 12.12 -4.73 2.44
N ILE A 9 13.32 -4.51 1.88
CA ILE A 9 14.61 -4.83 2.56
C ILE A 9 15.43 -3.59 2.98
N LEU A 10 15.06 -2.39 2.54
CA LEU A 10 15.90 -1.20 2.69
C LEU A 10 15.17 -0.01 3.32
N ALA A 11 15.94 0.99 3.76
CA ALA A 11 15.42 2.27 4.20
C ALA A 11 14.61 2.89 3.07
N THR A 12 13.32 3.13 3.32
CA THR A 12 12.39 3.74 2.37
C THR A 12 12.19 5.22 2.70
N SER A 13 13.16 5.82 3.40
CA SER A 13 13.17 7.26 3.64
C SER A 13 13.15 8.01 2.32
N PHE A 14 12.61 9.22 2.33
CA PHE A 14 12.51 10.03 1.11
C PHE A 14 13.85 10.20 0.40
N GLU A 15 14.91 10.36 1.18
CA GLU A 15 16.29 10.53 0.71
C GLU A 15 16.83 9.28 0.05
N ALA A 16 16.61 8.13 0.68
CA ALA A 16 17.02 6.84 0.14
C ALA A 16 16.29 6.55 -1.17
N VAL A 17 14.98 6.73 -1.21
CA VAL A 17 14.19 6.49 -2.44
C VAL A 17 14.56 7.51 -3.52
N ALA A 18 14.83 8.76 -3.18
CA ALA A 18 15.35 9.74 -4.13
C ALA A 18 16.69 9.27 -4.72
N GLN A 19 17.62 8.78 -3.90
CA GLN A 19 18.88 8.22 -4.41
C GLN A 19 18.63 7.00 -5.32
N GLN A 20 17.74 6.08 -4.94
CA GLN A 20 17.38 4.91 -5.75
C GLN A 20 16.87 5.30 -7.15
N VAL A 21 15.98 6.29 -7.20
CA VAL A 21 15.29 6.73 -8.42
C VAL A 21 16.18 7.59 -9.32
N PHE A 22 16.97 8.50 -8.75
CA PHE A 22 17.72 9.50 -9.52
C PHE A 22 19.21 9.19 -9.68
N GLY A 23 19.78 8.34 -8.81
CA GLY A 23 21.22 8.18 -8.71
C GLY A 23 21.91 9.55 -8.54
N ASN A 24 22.81 9.88 -9.47
CA ASN A 24 23.52 11.16 -9.51
C ASN A 24 22.86 12.22 -10.43
N GLY A 25 21.72 11.91 -11.04
CA GLY A 25 21.01 12.77 -11.99
C GLY A 25 19.83 13.53 -11.38
N SER A 26 19.10 14.25 -12.23
CA SER A 26 17.85 14.94 -11.89
C SER A 26 16.62 14.37 -12.62
N ILE A 27 16.85 13.40 -13.51
CA ILE A 27 15.81 12.68 -14.25
C ILE A 27 15.77 11.25 -13.67
N PRO A 28 14.58 10.67 -13.41
CA PRO A 28 14.48 9.31 -12.89
C PRO A 28 15.17 8.32 -13.84
N SER A 29 16.25 7.67 -13.39
CA SER A 29 17.01 6.68 -14.16
C SER A 29 16.84 5.27 -13.61
N MET A 30 16.35 5.14 -12.37
CA MET A 30 16.24 3.89 -11.61
C MET A 30 17.58 3.17 -11.39
N THR A 31 18.72 3.88 -11.49
CA THR A 31 20.05 3.25 -11.42
C THR A 31 20.67 3.24 -10.02
N GLY A 32 20.10 3.97 -9.06
CA GLY A 32 20.74 4.19 -7.75
C GLY A 32 20.47 3.12 -6.70
N PHE A 33 19.71 2.07 -7.01
CA PHE A 33 19.30 1.05 -6.02
C PHE A 33 20.46 0.31 -5.37
N VAL A 34 21.43 -0.13 -6.17
CA VAL A 34 22.61 -0.83 -5.65
C VAL A 34 23.49 0.12 -4.83
N GLU A 35 23.70 1.34 -5.32
CA GLU A 35 24.50 2.36 -4.64
C GLU A 35 23.89 2.72 -3.29
N GLN A 36 22.57 2.94 -3.25
CA GLN A 36 21.85 3.22 -2.02
C GLN A 36 21.92 2.02 -1.07
N ALA A 37 21.71 0.79 -1.55
CA ALA A 37 21.81 -0.41 -0.72
C ALA A 37 23.19 -0.58 -0.07
N LEU A 38 24.27 -0.27 -0.80
CA LEU A 38 25.65 -0.32 -0.30
C LEU A 38 25.92 0.68 0.83
N THR A 39 25.20 1.79 0.89
CA THR A 39 25.29 2.74 2.03
C THR A 39 24.75 2.16 3.33
N MET A 40 23.86 1.17 3.24
CA MET A 40 23.27 0.50 4.40
C MET A 40 24.06 -0.73 4.82
N SER A 41 24.40 -1.62 3.87
CA SER A 41 25.23 -2.80 4.12
C SER A 41 25.71 -3.44 2.82
N GLN A 42 26.94 -3.96 2.83
CA GLN A 42 27.57 -4.64 1.68
C GLN A 42 26.72 -5.81 1.15
N ASN A 43 26.03 -6.53 2.03
CA ASN A 43 25.24 -7.72 1.68
C ASN A 43 23.88 -7.41 1.04
N LEU A 44 23.49 -6.14 0.97
CA LEU A 44 22.17 -5.75 0.45
C LEU A 44 22.18 -5.42 -1.04
N SER A 45 23.35 -5.18 -1.62
CA SER A 45 23.55 -4.86 -3.04
C SER A 45 23.02 -5.91 -4.02
N GLU A 46 23.15 -7.19 -3.69
CA GLU A 46 22.55 -8.27 -4.48
C GLU A 46 21.06 -8.43 -4.16
N THR A 47 20.71 -8.23 -2.90
CA THR A 47 19.37 -8.51 -2.39
C THR A 47 18.36 -7.51 -2.92
N VAL A 48 18.72 -6.25 -3.06
CA VAL A 48 17.87 -5.19 -3.63
C VAL A 48 17.41 -5.48 -5.06
N MET A 49 18.19 -6.27 -5.80
CA MET A 49 17.89 -6.65 -7.18
C MET A 49 17.05 -7.93 -7.30
N LYS A 50 16.69 -8.59 -6.19
CA LYS A 50 15.96 -9.88 -6.18
C LYS A 50 14.46 -9.69 -6.15
N GLY A 51 13.74 -10.45 -6.98
CA GLY A 51 12.28 -10.56 -6.92
C GLY A 51 11.84 -11.99 -6.65
N PHE A 52 10.60 -12.17 -6.19
CA PHE A 52 10.04 -13.51 -5.99
C PHE A 52 9.70 -14.18 -7.31
N ARG A 53 10.05 -15.47 -7.42
CA ARG A 53 9.57 -16.32 -8.52
C ARG A 53 8.09 -16.69 -8.27
N PRO A 54 7.28 -16.92 -9.31
CA PRO A 54 5.87 -17.28 -9.16
C PRO A 54 5.62 -18.47 -8.22
N GLU A 55 6.55 -19.43 -8.18
CA GLU A 55 6.44 -20.63 -7.33
C GLU A 55 6.65 -20.32 -5.84
N SER A 56 7.35 -19.23 -5.51
CA SER A 56 7.51 -18.74 -4.14
C SER A 56 6.29 -17.95 -3.68
N VAL A 57 5.55 -17.36 -4.61
CA VAL A 57 4.35 -16.54 -4.32
C VAL A 57 3.09 -17.10 -4.99
N PRO A 58 2.71 -18.37 -4.74
CA PRO A 58 1.68 -19.06 -5.50
C PRO A 58 0.28 -18.42 -5.38
N VAL A 59 -0.04 -17.77 -4.25
CA VAL A 59 -1.31 -17.06 -4.07
C VAL A 59 -1.36 -15.87 -5.02
N TYR A 60 -0.37 -14.98 -4.96
CA TYR A 60 -0.29 -13.82 -5.84
C TYR A 60 -0.17 -14.21 -7.31
N ALA A 61 0.62 -15.24 -7.62
CA ALA A 61 0.77 -15.76 -8.97
C ALA A 61 -0.55 -16.29 -9.55
N THR A 62 -1.42 -16.86 -8.70
CA THR A 62 -2.76 -17.30 -9.10
C THR A 62 -3.66 -16.09 -9.33
N LEU A 63 -3.73 -15.16 -8.38
CA LEU A 63 -4.57 -13.97 -8.51
C LEU A 63 -4.23 -13.12 -9.74
N VAL A 64 -2.93 -12.93 -10.04
CA VAL A 64 -2.45 -12.19 -11.22
C VAL A 64 -2.82 -12.85 -12.55
N LYS A 65 -2.97 -14.18 -12.58
CA LYS A 65 -3.39 -14.92 -13.78
C LYS A 65 -4.89 -14.79 -14.04
N GLU A 66 -5.67 -14.73 -12.96
CA GLU A 66 -7.12 -14.84 -13.01
C GLU A 66 -7.84 -13.48 -13.01
N PHE A 67 -7.22 -12.45 -12.42
CA PHE A 67 -7.85 -11.16 -12.17
C PHE A 67 -7.12 -9.98 -12.80
N ALA A 68 -7.69 -8.79 -12.62
CA ALA A 68 -7.12 -7.57 -13.16
C ALA A 68 -5.88 -7.15 -12.37
N VAL A 69 -4.83 -6.80 -13.10
CA VAL A 69 -3.55 -6.36 -12.54
C VAL A 69 -3.22 -5.00 -13.12
N PHE A 70 -2.77 -4.11 -12.23
CA PHE A 70 -2.28 -2.80 -12.58
C PHE A 70 -0.76 -2.87 -12.55
N ASP A 71 -0.14 -2.92 -13.73
CA ASP A 71 1.32 -2.94 -13.86
C ASP A 71 1.92 -1.54 -13.97
N ARG A 72 1.14 -0.50 -13.68
CA ARG A 72 1.56 0.90 -13.58
C ARG A 72 0.80 1.63 -12.46
N TRP A 73 0.91 1.09 -11.25
CA TRP A 73 0.46 1.74 -10.02
C TRP A 73 1.67 2.20 -9.20
N PHE A 74 1.75 3.47 -8.82
CA PHE A 74 2.92 4.03 -8.16
C PHE A 74 2.63 4.44 -6.73
N SER A 75 3.64 4.41 -5.86
CA SER A 75 3.57 5.13 -4.59
C SER A 75 3.33 6.61 -4.86
N SER A 76 2.46 7.26 -4.08
CA SER A 76 2.13 8.68 -4.28
C SER A 76 3.33 9.61 -4.10
N ILE A 77 4.31 9.21 -3.28
CA ILE A 77 5.59 9.90 -3.13
C ILE A 77 6.76 8.91 -3.07
N PRO A 78 7.98 9.33 -3.44
CA PRO A 78 9.19 8.53 -3.24
C PRO A 78 9.61 8.59 -1.77
N GLY A 79 8.87 7.91 -0.89
CA GLY A 79 9.08 7.97 0.56
C GLY A 79 8.42 6.80 1.28
N PRO A 80 8.39 6.84 2.61
CA PRO A 80 8.08 5.67 3.42
C PRO A 80 6.56 5.46 3.58
N THR A 81 6.21 4.44 4.37
CA THR A 81 4.86 3.93 4.61
C THR A 81 3.81 5.01 4.92
N GLN A 82 4.05 5.85 5.94
CA GLN A 82 2.97 6.70 6.45
C GLN A 82 2.52 7.80 5.49
N PRO A 83 3.42 8.60 4.88
CA PRO A 83 3.00 9.54 3.85
C PRO A 83 2.18 8.87 2.74
N ASN A 84 2.62 7.71 2.23
CA ASN A 84 1.91 6.99 1.17
C ASN A 84 0.54 6.46 1.63
N ARG A 85 0.43 5.92 2.85
CA ARG A 85 -0.85 5.54 3.45
C ARG A 85 -1.81 6.71 3.59
N LEU A 86 -1.33 7.90 3.94
CA LEU A 86 -2.17 9.10 4.02
C LEU A 86 -2.77 9.47 2.65
N PHE A 87 -2.05 9.26 1.54
CA PHE A 87 -2.61 9.48 0.20
C PHE A 87 -3.76 8.52 -0.12
N VAL A 88 -3.75 7.27 0.35
CA VAL A 88 -4.86 6.32 0.20
C VAL A 88 -6.16 6.88 0.80
N TYR A 89 -6.07 7.56 1.95
CA TYR A 89 -7.26 8.02 2.68
C TYR A 89 -7.61 9.48 2.42
N SER A 90 -6.64 10.33 2.07
CA SER A 90 -6.82 11.78 2.04
C SER A 90 -6.24 12.47 0.80
N ALA A 91 -5.67 11.71 -0.14
CA ALA A 91 -5.04 12.22 -1.36
C ALA A 91 -3.94 13.28 -1.10
N THR A 92 -3.40 13.34 0.12
CA THR A 92 -2.25 14.15 0.53
C THR A 92 -1.63 13.58 1.81
N SER A 93 -0.34 13.81 2.02
CA SER A 93 0.33 13.60 3.31
C SER A 93 0.44 14.90 4.13
N HIS A 94 -0.21 15.98 3.67
CA HIS A 94 -0.16 17.32 4.27
C HIS A 94 1.28 17.83 4.46
N GLY A 95 2.10 17.68 3.41
CA GLY A 95 3.50 18.10 3.42
C GLY A 95 4.47 17.11 4.08
N SER A 96 4.01 16.03 4.72
CA SER A 96 4.90 15.02 5.30
C SER A 96 5.59 14.19 4.21
N THR A 97 6.92 14.10 4.27
CA THR A 97 7.75 13.19 3.44
C THR A 97 8.32 12.02 4.23
N SER A 98 8.05 11.98 5.54
CA SER A 98 8.53 10.95 6.46
C SER A 98 7.46 10.62 7.51
N HIS A 99 7.81 9.68 8.38
CA HIS A 99 7.13 9.38 9.62
C HIS A 99 7.18 10.61 10.56
N VAL A 100 6.02 11.20 10.89
CA VAL A 100 5.91 12.38 11.77
C VAL A 100 5.07 12.04 12.99
N LYS A 101 5.70 11.35 13.94
CA LYS A 101 5.22 11.02 15.31
C LYS A 101 4.28 12.05 15.94
N LYS A 102 4.68 13.33 15.95
CA LYS A 102 3.89 14.42 16.56
C LYS A 102 2.56 14.67 15.83
N GLN A 103 2.56 14.59 14.50
CA GLN A 103 1.34 14.75 13.71
C GLN A 103 0.45 13.52 13.83
N LEU A 104 1.02 12.32 13.88
CA LEU A 104 0.25 11.10 14.15
C LEU A 104 -0.48 11.18 15.49
N ALA A 105 0.20 11.63 16.55
CA ALA A 105 -0.38 11.79 17.88
C ALA A 105 -1.46 12.89 17.96
N LYS A 106 -1.28 13.99 17.22
CA LYS A 106 -2.24 15.12 17.22
C LYS A 106 -3.43 14.92 16.29
N GLY A 107 -3.29 14.03 15.32
CA GLY A 107 -4.16 13.97 14.16
C GLY A 107 -3.65 14.88 13.04
N TYR A 108 -3.77 14.38 11.82
CA TYR A 108 -3.51 15.10 10.59
C TYR A 108 -4.73 15.97 10.23
N PRO A 109 -4.55 17.23 9.77
CA PRO A 109 -5.66 18.17 9.61
C PRO A 109 -6.45 17.99 8.30
N GLN A 110 -5.94 17.20 7.35
CA GLN A 110 -6.59 17.01 6.06
C GLN A 110 -7.87 16.15 6.19
N LYS A 111 -8.85 16.50 5.35
CA LYS A 111 -10.08 15.72 5.19
C LYS A 111 -9.78 14.36 4.57
N THR A 112 -10.48 13.33 5.04
CA THR A 112 -10.36 11.98 4.51
C THR A 112 -11.55 11.60 3.62
N ILE A 113 -11.41 10.49 2.91
CA ILE A 113 -12.50 9.86 2.18
C ILE A 113 -13.62 9.41 3.13
N PHE A 114 -13.29 8.98 4.34
CA PHE A 114 -14.28 8.60 5.35
C PHE A 114 -15.14 9.79 5.79
N ASP A 115 -14.54 10.98 5.94
CA ASP A 115 -15.28 12.22 6.21
C ASP A 115 -16.25 12.54 5.06
N SER A 116 -15.80 12.35 3.82
CA SER A 116 -16.64 12.59 2.63
C SER A 116 -17.81 11.61 2.54
N LEU A 117 -17.58 10.32 2.86
CA LEU A 117 -18.64 9.31 2.93
C LEU A 117 -19.64 9.62 4.05
N HIS A 118 -19.14 10.01 5.22
CA HIS A 118 -19.97 10.33 6.37
C HIS A 118 -20.86 11.56 6.11
N GLU A 119 -20.29 12.64 5.55
CA GLU A 119 -21.03 13.85 5.21
C GLU A 119 -22.12 13.63 4.16
N ASN A 120 -21.87 12.77 3.17
CA ASN A 120 -22.81 12.51 2.07
C ASN A 120 -23.96 11.58 2.50
N ASP A 121 -23.65 10.52 3.25
CA ASP A 121 -24.54 9.36 3.32
C ASP A 121 -24.99 8.94 4.72
N ALA A 122 -24.23 9.28 5.78
CA ALA A 122 -24.61 8.88 7.14
C ALA A 122 -25.90 9.54 7.62
N ARG A 123 -26.07 10.83 7.33
CA ARG A 123 -27.30 11.56 7.66
C ARG A 123 -28.53 11.02 6.91
N ASN A 124 -28.30 10.35 5.78
CA ASN A 124 -29.35 9.85 4.89
C ASN A 124 -29.57 8.33 5.01
N GLY A 125 -28.83 7.63 5.90
CA GLY A 125 -28.91 6.19 6.06
C GLY A 125 -28.39 5.38 4.86
N LYS A 126 -27.46 5.96 4.08
CA LYS A 126 -26.96 5.40 2.81
C LYS A 126 -25.48 5.05 2.83
N LEU A 127 -24.86 4.95 4.02
CA LEU A 127 -23.42 4.75 4.15
C LEU A 127 -22.96 3.58 3.27
N PRO A 128 -22.01 3.81 2.34
CA PRO A 128 -21.50 2.72 1.54
C PRO A 128 -20.64 1.78 2.37
N SER A 129 -20.68 0.49 2.01
CA SER A 129 -19.82 -0.53 2.61
C SER A 129 -18.39 -0.38 2.08
N LEU A 130 -17.53 0.27 2.86
CA LEU A 130 -16.09 0.33 2.65
C LEU A 130 -15.37 -0.35 3.83
N THR A 131 -14.59 -1.37 3.53
CA THR A 131 -13.78 -2.10 4.53
C THR A 131 -12.31 -1.97 4.18
N VAL A 132 -11.50 -1.54 5.15
CA VAL A 132 -10.03 -1.55 5.06
C VAL A 132 -9.53 -2.70 5.93
N ILE A 133 -8.68 -3.54 5.36
CA ILE A 133 -8.04 -4.65 6.06
C ILE A 133 -6.61 -4.24 6.34
N GLU A 134 -6.25 -4.17 7.62
CA GLU A 134 -4.88 -3.88 8.06
C GLU A 134 -4.21 -5.16 8.57
N PRO A 135 -2.98 -5.47 8.12
CA PRO A 135 -2.26 -6.63 8.57
C PRO A 135 -1.70 -6.43 9.99
N ARG A 136 -1.17 -7.52 10.56
CA ARG A 136 -0.36 -7.50 11.78
C ARG A 136 1.06 -7.11 11.41
N TYR A 137 1.54 -6.01 12.00
CA TYR A 137 2.89 -5.51 11.76
C TYR A 137 3.94 -6.01 12.75
N PHE A 138 3.54 -6.55 13.91
CA PHE A 138 4.48 -7.04 14.92
C PHE A 138 4.74 -8.54 14.73
N ASP A 139 6.00 -8.91 14.47
CA ASP A 139 6.39 -10.31 14.23
C ASP A 139 6.65 -11.05 15.54
N LEU A 140 5.61 -11.70 16.06
CA LEU A 140 5.63 -12.46 17.31
C LEU A 140 5.55 -13.96 17.05
N LYS A 141 6.15 -14.75 17.95
CA LYS A 141 6.03 -16.21 17.95
C LYS A 141 4.58 -16.58 18.26
N GLY A 142 3.97 -17.39 17.40
CA GLY A 142 2.55 -17.77 17.48
C GLY A 142 1.58 -16.74 16.90
N MET A 143 1.97 -15.46 16.79
CA MET A 143 1.19 -14.41 16.12
C MET A 143 2.09 -13.62 15.14
N PRO A 144 2.59 -14.26 14.08
CA PRO A 144 3.58 -13.65 13.20
C PRO A 144 2.95 -12.52 12.40
N ALA A 145 3.80 -11.56 12.01
CA ALA A 145 3.41 -10.50 11.10
C ALA A 145 3.02 -11.10 9.74
N ASN A 146 2.08 -10.43 9.06
CA ASN A 146 1.50 -10.87 7.79
C ASN A 146 1.24 -9.69 6.84
N ASP A 147 2.10 -8.68 6.94
CA ASP A 147 2.05 -7.41 6.21
C ASP A 147 2.93 -7.38 4.95
N ASP A 148 3.61 -8.49 4.64
CA ASP A 148 4.63 -8.53 3.60
C ASP A 148 5.73 -7.46 3.79
N HIS A 149 6.01 -7.05 5.03
CA HIS A 149 7.15 -6.20 5.35
C HIS A 149 8.34 -7.09 5.72
N PRO A 150 9.50 -7.05 5.06
CA PRO A 150 10.68 -7.78 5.47
C PRO A 150 11.32 -7.20 6.73
N SER A 151 11.91 -8.04 7.56
CA SER A 151 12.19 -9.45 7.29
C SER A 151 11.07 -10.45 7.61
N HIS A 152 9.80 -10.02 7.70
CA HIS A 152 8.67 -10.92 7.93
C HIS A 152 8.51 -11.91 6.76
N ASP A 153 7.88 -13.04 7.06
CA ASP A 153 7.66 -14.09 6.08
C ASP A 153 6.52 -13.73 5.13
N VAL A 154 6.85 -13.54 3.84
CA VAL A 154 5.88 -13.31 2.76
C VAL A 154 4.84 -14.42 2.65
N ALA A 155 5.16 -15.63 3.14
CA ALA A 155 4.18 -16.70 3.23
C ALA A 155 2.97 -16.32 4.09
N ASN A 156 3.15 -15.47 5.12
CA ASN A 156 2.06 -15.06 5.99
C ASN A 156 1.17 -14.00 5.35
N GLY A 157 1.72 -13.05 4.58
CA GLY A 157 0.89 -12.10 3.82
C GLY A 157 0.09 -12.79 2.73
N GLN A 158 0.68 -13.78 2.04
CA GLN A 158 -0.07 -14.64 1.13
C GLN A 158 -1.21 -15.40 1.81
N LYS A 159 -1.01 -15.91 3.04
CA LYS A 159 -2.07 -16.56 3.82
C LYS A 159 -3.18 -15.59 4.18
N LEU A 160 -2.85 -14.37 4.61
CA LEU A 160 -3.86 -13.33 4.87
C LEU A 160 -4.69 -13.04 3.62
N VAL A 161 -4.04 -12.82 2.48
CA VAL A 161 -4.74 -12.56 1.20
C VAL A 161 -5.60 -13.75 0.80
N LYS A 162 -5.10 -14.98 0.98
CA LYS A 162 -5.86 -16.21 0.76
C LYS A 162 -7.12 -16.27 1.64
N GLU A 163 -6.97 -16.10 2.96
CA GLU A 163 -8.08 -16.14 3.92
C GLU A 163 -9.16 -15.10 3.57
N VAL A 164 -8.77 -13.87 3.27
CA VAL A 164 -9.69 -12.80 2.87
C VAL A 164 -10.38 -13.13 1.56
N TYR A 165 -9.64 -13.56 0.53
CA TYR A 165 -10.21 -13.93 -0.75
C TYR A 165 -11.24 -15.06 -0.60
N GLU A 166 -10.90 -16.13 0.11
CA GLU A 166 -11.78 -17.29 0.26
C GLU A 166 -13.03 -16.97 1.10
N ALA A 167 -12.88 -16.13 2.13
CA ALA A 167 -14.01 -15.62 2.91
C ALA A 167 -14.95 -14.75 2.04
N LEU A 168 -14.40 -13.83 1.25
CA LEU A 168 -15.21 -13.01 0.34
C LEU A 168 -15.86 -13.85 -0.75
N ARG A 169 -15.13 -14.80 -1.33
CA ARG A 169 -15.60 -15.66 -2.42
C ARG A 169 -16.71 -16.62 -2.02
N SER A 170 -16.74 -17.02 -0.74
CA SER A 170 -17.80 -17.83 -0.13
C SER A 170 -18.95 -17.00 0.44
N SER A 171 -18.82 -15.67 0.49
CA SER A 171 -19.85 -14.78 1.02
C SER A 171 -21.00 -14.57 0.04
N PRO A 172 -22.23 -14.30 0.53
CA PRO A 172 -23.38 -13.99 -0.32
C PRO A 172 -23.21 -12.70 -1.14
N GLN A 173 -22.32 -11.80 -0.70
CA GLN A 173 -22.06 -10.50 -1.33
C GLN A 173 -20.89 -10.51 -2.32
N TRP A 174 -20.32 -11.68 -2.63
CA TRP A 174 -19.17 -11.81 -3.54
C TRP A 174 -19.37 -11.07 -4.88
N ASN A 175 -20.56 -11.22 -5.47
CA ASN A 175 -20.90 -10.63 -6.76
C ASN A 175 -20.99 -9.09 -6.73
N GLU A 176 -21.01 -8.49 -5.54
CA GLU A 176 -21.09 -7.06 -5.29
C GLU A 176 -19.80 -6.52 -4.64
N THR A 177 -18.75 -7.34 -4.59
CA THR A 177 -17.49 -7.00 -3.93
C THR A 177 -16.39 -6.70 -4.95
N LEU A 178 -15.69 -5.59 -4.72
CA LEU A 178 -14.36 -5.34 -5.30
C LEU A 178 -13.33 -5.48 -4.19
N PHE A 179 -12.47 -6.49 -4.29
CA PHE A 179 -11.34 -6.65 -3.38
C PHE A 179 -10.07 -6.07 -4.03
N VAL A 180 -9.51 -5.06 -3.38
CA VAL A 180 -8.30 -4.36 -3.83
C VAL A 180 -7.12 -4.79 -2.97
N ILE A 181 -6.08 -5.34 -3.58
CA ILE A 181 -4.81 -5.66 -2.93
C ILE A 181 -3.78 -4.68 -3.47
N THR A 182 -3.19 -3.86 -2.60
CA THR A 182 -2.15 -2.89 -2.95
C THR A 182 -1.15 -2.74 -1.83
N TYR A 183 0.02 -2.18 -2.15
CA TYR A 183 1.08 -1.89 -1.19
C TYR A 183 1.22 -0.38 -1.03
N ASP A 184 1.71 0.05 0.13
CA ASP A 184 2.01 1.44 0.44
C ASP A 184 3.28 1.93 -0.26
N GLU A 185 4.30 1.08 -0.37
CA GLU A 185 5.56 1.38 -1.07
C GLU A 185 6.28 0.12 -1.60
N HIS A 186 7.40 0.30 -2.33
CA HIS A 186 8.08 -0.75 -3.11
C HIS A 186 9.05 -1.61 -2.29
N GLY A 187 9.33 -1.16 -1.08
CA GLY A 187 10.18 -1.82 -0.13
C GLY A 187 11.68 -1.61 -0.31
N GLY A 188 12.05 -0.63 -1.10
CA GLY A 188 13.45 -0.39 -1.43
C GLY A 188 14.02 -1.35 -2.48
N PHE A 189 13.25 -2.31 -2.99
CA PHE A 189 13.70 -3.21 -4.07
C PHE A 189 13.65 -2.55 -5.43
N TYR A 190 14.52 -3.00 -6.33
CA TYR A 190 14.58 -2.48 -7.68
C TYR A 190 13.27 -2.66 -8.46
N ASP A 191 12.79 -1.57 -9.06
CA ASP A 191 11.86 -1.61 -10.19
C ASP A 191 12.49 -0.86 -11.37
N HIS A 192 12.28 -1.39 -12.57
CA HIS A 192 12.86 -0.87 -13.81
C HIS A 192 12.05 0.25 -14.45
N VAL A 193 10.81 0.46 -14.00
CA VAL A 193 9.90 1.46 -14.57
C VAL A 193 10.20 2.81 -13.98
N GLU A 194 10.52 3.75 -14.87
CA GLU A 194 10.70 5.15 -14.56
C GLU A 194 9.50 5.72 -13.80
N THR A 195 9.76 6.43 -12.69
CA THR A 195 8.70 7.01 -11.88
C THR A 195 8.09 8.22 -12.59
N PRO A 196 6.75 8.39 -12.61
CA PRO A 196 6.12 9.55 -13.22
C PRO A 196 6.49 10.86 -12.52
N TYR A 197 6.92 11.86 -13.30
CA TYR A 197 7.28 13.21 -12.81
C TYR A 197 6.75 14.34 -13.71
N VAL A 198 6.06 14.00 -14.80
CA VAL A 198 5.51 14.98 -15.74
C VAL A 198 4.04 15.20 -15.42
N ASN A 199 3.64 16.47 -15.26
CA ASN A 199 2.26 16.89 -15.01
C ASN A 199 1.60 16.25 -13.77
N VAL A 200 2.40 15.82 -12.79
CA VAL A 200 1.94 15.28 -11.51
C VAL A 200 1.60 16.48 -10.61
N PRO A 201 0.32 16.76 -10.29
CA PRO A 201 -0.04 18.03 -9.64
C PRO A 201 0.27 18.02 -8.15
N ASN A 202 0.80 19.11 -7.58
CA ASN A 202 0.85 19.20 -6.11
C ASN A 202 -0.59 19.08 -5.53
N PRO A 203 -0.82 18.21 -4.52
CA PRO A 203 -2.17 17.95 -4.01
C PRO A 203 -2.83 19.20 -3.44
N ASP A 204 -2.14 19.97 -2.60
CA ASP A 204 -2.75 20.94 -1.69
C ASP A 204 -1.92 22.23 -1.50
N GLY A 205 -0.89 22.42 -2.33
CA GLY A 205 0.06 23.55 -2.26
C GLY A 205 1.16 23.41 -1.22
N ASN A 206 1.14 22.35 -0.40
CA ASN A 206 2.18 22.15 0.62
C ASN A 206 3.52 21.77 0.01
N THR A 207 4.59 22.09 0.73
CA THR A 207 5.96 21.69 0.39
C THR A 207 6.51 20.85 1.54
N GLY A 208 7.32 19.85 1.20
CA GLY A 208 8.01 19.01 2.17
C GLY A 208 8.98 19.80 3.05
N PRO A 209 9.42 19.22 4.17
CA PRO A 209 10.38 19.88 5.05
C PRO A 209 11.75 20.04 4.37
N ALA A 210 12.59 20.88 5.00
CA ALA A 210 14.01 20.96 4.68
C ALA A 210 14.69 19.58 4.89
N PRO A 211 15.77 19.28 4.15
CA PRO A 211 16.44 20.14 3.17
C PRO A 211 15.87 20.06 1.76
N TYR A 212 14.99 19.10 1.46
CA TYR A 212 14.58 18.78 0.09
C TYR A 212 13.46 19.65 -0.46
N PHE A 213 12.62 20.23 0.41
CA PHE A 213 11.50 21.07 0.00
C PHE A 213 10.67 20.44 -1.11
N PHE A 214 10.35 19.15 -0.93
CA PHE A 214 9.70 18.35 -1.95
C PHE A 214 8.35 18.95 -2.37
N LYS A 215 8.15 19.17 -3.66
CA LYS A 215 6.98 19.85 -4.20
C LYS A 215 5.79 18.95 -4.46
N PHE A 216 5.90 17.65 -4.15
CA PHE A 216 4.83 16.68 -4.44
C PHE A 216 4.42 16.74 -5.92
N ASP A 217 5.38 16.89 -6.82
CA ASP A 217 5.21 17.03 -8.27
C ASP A 217 5.78 15.84 -9.04
N ARG A 218 5.95 14.72 -8.34
CA ARG A 218 6.36 13.41 -8.88
C ARG A 218 5.91 12.29 -7.97
N LEU A 219 5.81 11.10 -8.52
CA LEU A 219 5.45 9.87 -7.82
C LEU A 219 6.70 9.10 -7.38
N GLY A 220 6.47 8.10 -6.52
CA GLY A 220 7.46 7.13 -6.10
C GLY A 220 7.56 5.93 -7.03
N VAL A 221 8.19 4.88 -6.53
CA VAL A 221 8.42 3.62 -7.27
C VAL A 221 7.10 2.88 -7.45
N ARG A 222 7.01 2.08 -8.51
CA ARG A 222 5.84 1.24 -8.80
C ARG A 222 5.61 0.22 -7.67
N VAL A 223 4.35 0.01 -7.30
CA VAL A 223 3.89 -1.01 -6.36
C VAL A 223 2.94 -2.00 -7.05
N PRO A 224 2.87 -3.26 -6.58
CA PRO A 224 1.86 -4.22 -7.04
C PRO A 224 0.45 -3.76 -6.69
N THR A 225 -0.48 -3.85 -7.65
CA THR A 225 -1.90 -3.69 -7.35
C THR A 225 -2.74 -4.70 -8.15
N ILE A 226 -3.58 -5.45 -7.43
CA ILE A 226 -4.46 -6.49 -7.97
C ILE A 226 -5.90 -6.15 -7.59
N MET A 227 -6.78 -6.17 -8.57
CA MET A 227 -8.21 -5.97 -8.38
C MET A 227 -8.95 -7.28 -8.62
N VAL A 228 -9.58 -7.78 -7.58
CA VAL A 228 -10.24 -9.08 -7.54
C VAL A 228 -11.76 -8.84 -7.45
N SER A 229 -12.44 -9.08 -8.56
CA SER A 229 -13.91 -9.01 -8.67
C SER A 229 -14.40 -9.88 -9.82
N LEU A 230 -15.67 -10.27 -9.80
CA LEU A 230 -16.29 -11.06 -10.88
C LEU A 230 -16.28 -10.25 -12.19
N GLY A 231 -15.76 -10.85 -13.28
CA GLY A 231 -15.75 -10.18 -14.58
C GLY A 231 -14.69 -9.08 -14.74
N SER A 232 -13.73 -8.98 -13.80
CA SER A 232 -12.65 -7.98 -13.86
C SER A 232 -11.89 -8.07 -15.20
N LYS A 233 -11.83 -6.95 -15.93
CA LYS A 233 -11.03 -6.81 -17.16
C LYS A 233 -9.62 -6.36 -16.82
N LYS A 234 -8.63 -6.71 -17.67
CA LYS A 234 -7.27 -6.15 -17.55
C LYS A 234 -7.34 -4.63 -17.40
N ALA A 235 -6.57 -4.08 -16.46
CA ALA A 235 -6.51 -2.65 -16.22
C ALA A 235 -6.15 -1.90 -17.51
N LEU A 236 -6.88 -0.82 -17.79
CA LEU A 236 -6.57 0.11 -18.87
C LEU A 236 -5.94 1.37 -18.26
N GLY A 237 -4.69 1.64 -18.61
CA GLY A 237 -3.95 2.83 -18.23
C GLY A 237 -2.44 2.58 -18.24
N PRO A 238 -1.63 3.63 -18.04
CA PRO A 238 -2.01 5.01 -17.71
C PRO A 238 -2.65 5.76 -18.88
N TYR A 239 -3.29 6.87 -18.56
CA TYR A 239 -3.78 7.81 -19.55
C TYR A 239 -2.69 8.86 -19.82
N PRO A 240 -2.68 9.53 -20.99
CA PRO A 240 -1.62 10.48 -21.33
C PRO A 240 -1.33 11.58 -20.28
N ASN A 241 -2.32 11.91 -19.45
CA ASN A 241 -2.24 12.94 -18.41
C ASN A 241 -2.66 12.43 -17.03
N SER A 242 -2.59 11.12 -16.73
CA SER A 242 -2.86 10.59 -15.38
C SER A 242 -2.25 9.22 -15.17
N GLU A 243 -1.82 8.93 -13.95
CA GLU A 243 -1.29 7.63 -13.54
C GLU A 243 -2.19 6.99 -12.47
N PHE A 244 -2.00 5.69 -12.22
CA PHE A 244 -2.56 5.08 -11.02
C PHE A 244 -1.58 5.22 -9.86
N GLU A 245 -2.08 5.69 -8.73
CA GLU A 245 -1.34 5.82 -7.46
C GLU A 245 -2.32 5.81 -6.30
N HIS A 246 -1.87 5.96 -5.05
CA HIS A 246 -2.77 5.74 -3.89
C HIS A 246 -4.02 6.63 -3.89
N SER A 247 -3.95 7.84 -4.46
CA SER A 247 -5.12 8.72 -4.60
C SER A 247 -6.11 8.28 -5.68
N SER A 248 -5.78 7.29 -6.49
CA SER A 248 -6.74 6.57 -7.34
C SER A 248 -7.83 5.91 -6.52
N VAL A 249 -7.57 5.54 -5.26
CA VAL A 249 -8.57 4.97 -4.34
C VAL A 249 -9.67 6.00 -4.01
N PRO A 250 -9.38 7.16 -3.38
CA PRO A 250 -10.40 8.17 -3.10
C PRO A 250 -11.04 8.73 -4.39
N ALA A 251 -10.28 8.87 -5.48
CA ALA A 251 -10.82 9.28 -6.78
C ALA A 251 -11.88 8.29 -7.30
N THR A 252 -11.62 6.99 -7.17
CA THR A 252 -12.55 5.94 -7.60
C THR A 252 -13.75 5.82 -6.67
N ILE A 253 -13.54 5.89 -5.34
CA ILE A 253 -14.62 5.88 -4.34
C ILE A 253 -15.59 7.03 -4.59
N LYS A 254 -15.06 8.24 -4.85
CA LYS A 254 -15.87 9.41 -5.21
C LYS A 254 -16.76 9.14 -6.42
N LYS A 255 -16.24 8.51 -7.47
CA LYS A 255 -17.01 8.17 -8.68
C LYS A 255 -18.02 7.06 -8.44
N MET A 256 -17.59 5.94 -7.83
CA MET A 256 -18.42 4.77 -7.60
C MET A 256 -19.63 5.07 -6.70
N PHE A 257 -19.45 5.89 -5.66
CA PHE A 257 -20.53 6.29 -4.77
C PHE A 257 -21.17 7.62 -5.14
N ASN A 258 -20.80 8.22 -6.28
CA ASN A 258 -21.35 9.48 -6.78
C ASN A 258 -21.37 10.59 -5.70
N LEU A 259 -20.25 10.77 -5.00
CA LEU A 259 -20.16 11.71 -3.89
C LEU A 259 -20.28 13.16 -4.39
N SER A 260 -21.16 13.92 -3.73
CA SER A 260 -21.45 15.32 -4.07
C SER A 260 -20.35 16.31 -3.67
N SER A 261 -19.50 15.95 -2.70
CA SER A 261 -18.34 16.74 -2.27
C SER A 261 -17.35 16.96 -3.42
N ASN A 262 -16.53 18.01 -3.37
CA ASN A 262 -15.40 18.13 -4.30
C ASN A 262 -14.40 16.97 -4.10
N PHE A 263 -13.48 16.79 -5.06
CA PHE A 263 -12.27 16.00 -4.82
C PHE A 263 -11.53 16.51 -3.58
N LEU A 264 -10.84 15.61 -2.87
CA LEU A 264 -10.14 15.95 -1.63
C LEU A 264 -9.00 16.93 -1.91
N THR A 265 -8.28 16.73 -3.01
CA THR A 265 -7.11 17.52 -3.41
C THR A 265 -7.05 17.65 -4.94
N HIS A 266 -6.01 18.28 -5.47
CA HIS A 266 -5.74 18.22 -6.92
C HIS A 266 -5.20 16.85 -7.36
N ARG A 267 -4.72 16.03 -6.43
CA ARG A 267 -4.10 14.73 -6.72
C ARG A 267 -5.17 13.69 -7.07
N ASP A 268 -6.21 13.52 -6.26
CA ASP A 268 -7.32 12.60 -6.58
C ASP A 268 -8.19 13.11 -7.74
N ALA A 269 -8.26 14.43 -7.96
CA ALA A 269 -8.86 14.98 -9.17
C ALA A 269 -8.13 14.58 -10.46
N TRP A 270 -6.81 14.35 -10.37
CA TRP A 270 -5.93 13.98 -11.47
C TRP A 270 -5.75 12.46 -11.62
N ALA A 271 -5.76 11.72 -10.51
CA ALA A 271 -5.44 10.30 -10.49
C ALA A 271 -6.37 9.46 -11.38
N GLY A 272 -5.80 8.44 -12.03
CA GLY A 272 -6.57 7.48 -12.81
C GLY A 272 -7.57 6.75 -11.91
N THR A 273 -8.79 6.56 -12.39
CA THR A 273 -9.83 5.82 -11.66
C THR A 273 -10.08 4.45 -12.28
N PHE A 274 -10.48 3.49 -11.46
CA PHE A 274 -10.61 2.08 -11.84
C PHE A 274 -12.03 1.53 -11.69
N GLU A 275 -13.04 2.41 -11.63
CA GLU A 275 -14.46 2.04 -11.64
C GLU A 275 -14.83 1.16 -12.84
N ARG A 276 -14.12 1.33 -13.97
CA ARG A 276 -14.31 0.52 -15.19
C ARG A 276 -13.88 -0.93 -15.06
N VAL A 277 -13.04 -1.29 -14.07
CA VAL A 277 -12.70 -2.69 -13.80
C VAL A 277 -13.94 -3.47 -13.37
N VAL A 278 -14.91 -2.78 -12.76
CA VAL A 278 -16.16 -3.34 -12.24
C VAL A 278 -17.32 -3.27 -13.26
N GLY A 279 -17.18 -2.54 -14.39
CA GLY A 279 -18.23 -2.42 -15.43
C GLY A 279 -18.04 -3.40 -16.61
N GLU A 280 -19.00 -4.23 -17.05
CA GLU A 280 -20.47 -4.24 -16.95
C GLU A 280 -20.94 -5.64 -16.49
N LEU A 281 -21.58 -5.75 -15.32
CA LEU A 281 -22.44 -6.91 -15.00
C LEU A 281 -23.93 -6.65 -15.31
N HIS A 282 -24.25 -5.52 -15.94
CA HIS A 282 -25.56 -5.28 -16.55
C HIS A 282 -25.58 -5.83 -17.99
N LEU A 283 -25.68 -7.14 -18.14
CA LEU A 283 -26.17 -7.75 -19.37
C LEU A 283 -27.52 -8.41 -19.04
N PRO A 284 -28.66 -7.82 -19.46
CA PRO A 284 -29.93 -8.52 -19.44
C PRO A 284 -29.79 -9.76 -20.33
N GLY A 285 -29.76 -10.96 -19.74
CA GLY A 285 -29.75 -12.23 -20.49
C GLY A 285 -28.51 -13.12 -20.39
N LEU A 286 -27.68 -12.99 -19.35
CA LEU A 286 -26.62 -13.98 -19.08
C LEU A 286 -27.23 -15.33 -18.64
N THR A 287 -27.22 -16.30 -19.56
CA THR A 287 -27.58 -17.70 -19.27
C THR A 287 -26.46 -18.40 -18.48
N ALA A 288 -26.80 -19.46 -17.74
CA ALA A 288 -25.87 -20.25 -16.92
C ALA A 288 -24.58 -20.69 -17.66
N GLN A 289 -24.63 -20.81 -18.99
CA GLN A 289 -23.48 -21.15 -19.84
C GLN A 289 -22.34 -20.12 -19.81
N VAL A 290 -22.62 -18.82 -19.58
CA VAL A 290 -21.59 -17.77 -19.49
C VAL A 290 -21.05 -17.62 -18.06
N LEU A 291 -21.83 -18.02 -17.05
CA LEU A 291 -21.38 -18.05 -15.65
C LEU A 291 -20.38 -19.19 -15.38
N ILE A 292 -20.48 -20.32 -16.10
CA ILE A 292 -19.69 -21.53 -15.82
C ILE A 292 -18.17 -21.32 -15.88
N PRO A 293 -17.58 -20.58 -16.83
CA PRO A 293 -16.15 -20.25 -16.81
C PRO A 293 -15.74 -19.35 -15.62
N PHE A 294 -16.59 -18.41 -15.21
CA PHE A 294 -16.35 -17.57 -14.03
C PHE A 294 -16.53 -18.33 -12.71
N LEU A 295 -17.37 -19.36 -12.70
CA LEU A 295 -17.51 -20.33 -11.61
C LEU A 295 -16.37 -21.37 -11.58
N LYS A 296 -15.58 -21.50 -12.66
CA LYS A 296 -14.44 -22.43 -12.74
C LYS A 296 -13.16 -21.93 -12.05
N LEU A 297 -13.12 -20.67 -11.60
CA LEU A 297 -12.06 -20.25 -10.69
C LEU A 297 -12.21 -21.04 -9.39
N SER A 298 -11.12 -21.70 -8.97
CA SER A 298 -11.09 -22.41 -7.71
C SER A 298 -11.54 -21.46 -6.58
N MET A 299 -12.53 -21.90 -5.80
CA MET A 299 -12.86 -21.23 -4.53
C MET A 299 -11.67 -21.22 -3.58
N THR A 300 -10.69 -22.07 -3.82
CA THR A 300 -9.52 -22.27 -2.97
C THR A 300 -8.24 -21.89 -3.71
N LEU A 301 -7.47 -20.98 -3.15
CA LEU A 301 -6.14 -20.62 -3.64
C LEU A 301 -5.10 -21.67 -3.21
N PRO A 302 -3.93 -21.75 -3.84
CA PRO A 302 -2.89 -22.69 -3.44
C PRO A 302 -2.45 -22.52 -1.98
N ASP A 303 -1.98 -23.60 -1.36
CA ASP A 303 -1.33 -23.50 -0.06
C ASP A 303 0.05 -22.85 -0.16
N VAL A 304 0.47 -22.24 0.95
CA VAL A 304 1.68 -21.44 1.02
C VAL A 304 2.62 -22.03 2.06
N ALA A 305 3.75 -22.55 1.59
CA ALA A 305 4.83 -22.97 2.46
C ALA A 305 5.56 -21.75 3.04
N PRO A 306 6.08 -21.81 4.28
CA PRO A 306 6.96 -20.79 4.82
C PRO A 306 8.13 -20.49 3.87
N LEU A 307 8.42 -19.20 3.62
CA LEU A 307 9.52 -18.80 2.75
C LEU A 307 10.77 -18.47 3.55
N ARG A 308 10.62 -18.07 4.82
CA ARG A 308 11.76 -17.91 5.72
C ARG A 308 12.13 -19.25 6.38
N SER A 309 13.42 -19.43 6.63
CA SER A 309 13.97 -20.58 7.37
C SER A 309 14.06 -20.35 8.88
N THR A 310 13.68 -19.17 9.37
CA THR A 310 13.83 -18.74 10.77
C THR A 310 12.49 -18.45 11.42
N GLU A 311 12.41 -18.47 12.76
CA GLU A 311 11.20 -18.07 13.49
C GLU A 311 11.04 -16.53 13.53
N ALA A 312 9.96 -16.07 14.18
CA ALA A 312 9.70 -14.65 14.43
C ALA A 312 10.86 -14.01 15.20
N LYS A 313 11.31 -12.84 14.75
CA LYS A 313 12.46 -12.14 15.36
C LYS A 313 12.00 -11.20 16.47
N GLU A 314 11.47 -11.74 17.55
CA GLU A 314 10.89 -10.93 18.63
C GLU A 314 11.93 -10.04 19.36
N ASP A 315 13.21 -10.42 19.31
CA ASP A 315 14.31 -9.66 19.90
C ASP A 315 14.79 -8.48 19.04
N SER A 316 14.26 -8.33 17.82
CA SER A 316 14.60 -7.21 16.95
C SER A 316 14.07 -5.89 17.51
N ASN A 317 14.79 -4.81 17.20
CA ASN A 317 14.31 -3.45 17.47
C ASN A 317 13.03 -3.19 16.67
N LEU A 318 12.15 -2.36 17.23
CA LEU A 318 10.97 -1.90 16.52
C LEU A 318 11.36 -1.19 15.22
N SER A 319 10.62 -1.44 14.14
CA SER A 319 10.69 -0.61 12.94
C SER A 319 10.26 0.84 13.25
N GLU A 320 10.58 1.77 12.35
CA GLU A 320 10.15 3.16 12.51
C GLU A 320 8.62 3.25 12.60
N PHE A 321 7.92 2.53 11.72
CA PHE A 321 6.46 2.45 11.75
C PHE A 321 5.90 1.78 13.01
N GLN A 322 6.46 0.64 13.44
CA GLN A 322 6.06 0.01 14.71
C GLN A 322 6.25 0.95 15.90
N SER A 323 7.34 1.72 15.92
CA SER A 323 7.63 2.70 16.96
C SER A 323 6.57 3.82 17.01
N GLU A 324 6.05 4.24 15.85
CA GLU A 324 4.96 5.20 15.77
C GLU A 324 3.64 4.64 16.29
N LEU A 325 3.31 3.38 15.97
CA LEU A 325 2.11 2.72 16.51
C LEU A 325 2.15 2.66 18.04
N VAL A 326 3.32 2.33 18.60
CA VAL A 326 3.54 2.34 20.05
C VAL A 326 3.35 3.73 20.64
N GLN A 327 3.88 4.76 19.98
CA GLN A 327 3.72 6.14 20.46
C GLN A 327 2.27 6.61 20.38
N LEU A 328 1.55 6.26 19.31
CA LEU A 328 0.14 6.56 19.18
C LEU A 328 -0.66 5.88 20.31
N ALA A 329 -0.43 4.59 20.55
CA ALA A 329 -1.06 3.85 21.65
C ALA A 329 -0.76 4.49 23.01
N ALA A 330 0.48 4.91 23.25
CA ALA A 330 0.87 5.62 24.47
C ALA A 330 0.09 6.93 24.67
N VAL A 331 -0.05 7.73 23.61
CA VAL A 331 -0.83 8.99 23.67
C VAL A 331 -2.30 8.71 23.95
N LEU A 332 -2.89 7.72 23.28
CA LEU A 332 -4.29 7.34 23.46
C LEU A 332 -4.58 6.79 24.86
N ASN A 333 -3.60 6.11 25.48
CA ASN A 333 -3.71 5.59 26.85
C ASN A 333 -3.40 6.64 27.92
N GLY A 334 -3.09 7.89 27.55
CA GLY A 334 -2.72 8.94 28.50
C GLY A 334 -1.35 8.72 29.16
N ASP A 335 -0.49 7.89 28.57
CA ASP A 335 0.86 7.64 29.09
C ASP A 335 1.78 8.82 28.75
N HIS A 336 1.87 9.74 29.72
CA HIS A 336 2.70 10.94 29.62
C HIS A 336 4.21 10.65 29.62
N PHE A 337 4.66 9.50 30.13
CA PHE A 337 6.07 9.12 30.12
C PHE A 337 6.48 8.64 28.72
N LEU A 338 5.67 7.78 28.11
CA LEU A 338 5.92 7.23 26.78
C LEU A 338 5.76 8.28 25.67
N SER A 339 4.83 9.23 25.82
CA SER A 339 4.64 10.33 24.87
C SER A 339 5.75 11.39 24.91
N SER A 340 6.45 11.55 26.05
CA SER A 340 7.50 12.56 26.24
C SER A 340 8.90 12.12 25.80
N PHE A 341 9.16 10.82 25.63
CA PHE A 341 10.49 10.28 25.27
C PHE A 341 10.46 9.29 24.08
N PRO A 342 9.92 9.68 22.92
CA PRO A 342 9.65 8.76 21.82
C PRO A 342 10.89 8.13 21.17
N ASP A 343 12.06 8.77 21.27
CA ASP A 343 13.31 8.26 20.67
C ASP A 343 14.12 7.37 21.63
N ARG A 344 13.80 7.39 22.94
CA ARG A 344 14.44 6.49 23.92
C ARG A 344 13.79 5.10 23.94
N MET A 345 12.51 5.01 23.58
CA MET A 345 11.76 3.75 23.46
C MET A 345 12.16 2.95 22.22
N SER A 346 12.09 3.55 21.03
CA SER A 346 12.36 2.85 19.76
C SER A 346 13.77 2.25 19.68
N LYS A 347 14.75 2.86 20.36
CA LYS A 347 16.15 2.39 20.38
C LYS A 347 16.47 1.38 21.48
N LYS A 348 15.58 1.13 22.45
CA LYS A 348 15.86 0.27 23.63
C LYS A 348 14.81 -0.82 23.89
N MET A 349 13.77 -0.92 23.06
CA MET A 349 12.67 -1.86 23.25
C MET A 349 12.56 -2.81 22.06
N SER A 350 12.51 -4.11 22.34
CA SER A 350 12.26 -5.14 21.36
C SER A 350 10.76 -5.39 21.18
N VAL A 351 10.39 -6.06 20.08
CA VAL A 351 9.01 -6.50 19.83
C VAL A 351 8.48 -7.34 21.00
N GLN A 352 9.28 -8.26 21.53
CA GLN A 352 8.90 -9.09 22.69
C GLN A 352 8.63 -8.25 23.94
N LYS A 353 9.54 -7.31 24.26
CA LYS A 353 9.46 -6.53 25.48
C LYS A 353 8.23 -5.63 25.51
N LEU A 354 7.84 -5.07 24.35
CA LEU A 354 6.61 -4.29 24.21
C LEU A 354 5.35 -5.08 24.58
N MET A 355 5.26 -6.33 24.14
CA MET A 355 4.03 -7.12 24.32
C MET A 355 3.89 -7.69 25.73
N SER A 356 4.93 -7.57 26.55
CA SER A 356 4.97 -8.03 27.95
C SER A 356 4.62 -6.95 28.97
N THR A 357 4.44 -5.70 28.53
CA THR A 357 4.03 -4.54 29.34
C THR A 357 2.58 -4.21 29.10
#